data_AF-A0A0N1FCP5-F1
#
_entry.id   AF-A0A0N1FCP5-F1
#
_cell.length_a   1.000
_cell.length_b   1.000
_cell.length_c   1.000
_cell.angle_alpha   90.00
_cell.angle_beta   90.00
_cell.angle_gamma   90.00
#
_symmetry.space_group_name_H-M   'P 1'
#
loop_
_entity.id
_entity.type
_entity.pdbx_description
1 polymer ?
#
loop_
_entity_poly.entity_id
_entity_poly.type
_entity_poly.pdbx_seq_one_letter_code
_entity_poly.pdbx_strand_id
1 'polypeptide(L)'
;MHWIVPLLCIIQVPTAWAIQRTHLAHGFLKPAPIDLFLHQVHAWSGWLILLMALLQLAIRLVRGKPLPPDGTSRLEARVASATHIALYGLLIALPVTGTIAMYLTFRVAPLHRYLSWLLLALVLIHIVAALWHHLYRRDDVLRRMIKG
;
A
#
# COMPACT_ATOMS: atom_id res chain seq x y z
N MET A 1 -12.64 -5.82 5.91
CA MET A 1 -11.24 -6.23 5.57
C MET A 1 -10.38 -5.08 5.03
N HIS A 2 -10.97 -4.15 4.27
CA HIS A 2 -10.26 -3.04 3.62
C HIS A 2 -9.30 -2.25 4.52
N TRP A 3 -9.70 -1.95 5.76
CA TRP A 3 -8.94 -1.11 6.69
C TRP A 3 -7.64 -1.72 7.22
N ILE A 4 -7.43 -3.02 7.08
CA ILE A 4 -6.21 -3.67 7.57
C ILE A 4 -4.99 -3.21 6.75
N VAL A 5 -5.11 -3.16 5.42
CA VAL A 5 -4.00 -2.77 4.53
C VAL A 5 -3.48 -1.35 4.80
N PRO A 6 -4.30 -0.28 4.86
CA PRO A 6 -3.77 1.05 5.14
C PRO A 6 -3.11 1.15 6.52
N LEU A 7 -3.60 0.43 7.54
CA LEU A 7 -2.95 0.37 8.85
C LEU A 7 -1.57 -0.30 8.76
N LEU A 8 -1.45 -1.40 8.03
CA LEU A 8 -0.16 -2.03 7.77
C LEU A 8 0.78 -1.12 6.96
N CYS A 9 0.26 -0.37 5.98
CA CYS A 9 1.04 0.62 5.22
C CYS A 9 1.60 1.74 6.12
N ILE A 10 0.89 2.15 7.17
CA ILE A 10 1.42 3.12 8.14
C ILE A 10 2.66 2.57 8.87
N ILE A 11 2.64 1.27 9.23
CA ILE A 11 3.77 0.58 9.87
C ILE A 11 4.97 0.45 8.91
N GLN A 12 4.72 0.35 7.61
CA GLN A 12 5.77 0.22 6.59
C GLN A 12 6.69 1.43 6.51
N VAL A 13 6.17 2.66 6.73
CA VAL A 13 6.95 3.91 6.62
C VAL A 13 8.11 3.98 7.62
N PRO A 14 7.92 3.86 8.95
CA PRO A 14 9.02 3.92 9.90
C PRO A 14 9.96 2.71 9.77
N THR A 15 9.44 1.53 9.41
CA THR A 15 10.23 0.30 9.28
C THR A 15 11.10 0.29 8.02
N ALA A 16 10.72 0.97 6.95
CA ALA A 16 11.51 1.09 5.73
C ALA A 16 12.89 1.74 5.98
N TRP A 17 12.98 2.68 6.91
CA TRP A 17 14.26 3.31 7.28
C TRP A 17 15.21 2.33 7.98
N ALA A 18 14.68 1.33 8.70
CA ALA A 18 15.48 0.28 9.31
C ALA A 18 16.13 -0.64 8.26
N ILE A 19 15.45 -0.89 7.13
CA ILE A 19 16.05 -1.59 5.98
C ILE A 19 17.32 -0.87 5.53
N GLN A 20 17.27 0.45 5.37
CA GLN A 20 18.45 1.20 4.95
C GLN A 20 19.57 1.14 5.99
N ARG A 21 19.27 1.29 7.29
CA ARG A 21 20.30 1.23 8.34
C ARG A 21 20.96 -0.13 8.46
N THR A 22 20.19 -1.22 8.36
CA THR A 22 20.72 -2.59 8.41
C THR A 22 21.66 -2.89 7.24
N HIS A 23 21.33 -2.46 6.02
CA HIS A 23 22.18 -2.68 4.84
C HIS A 23 23.34 -1.69 4.70
N LEU A 24 23.29 -0.53 5.35
CA LEU A 24 24.41 0.41 5.41
C LEU A 24 25.43 0.05 6.51
N ALA A 25 25.13 -0.93 7.36
CA ALA A 25 26.07 -1.45 8.34
C ALA A 25 27.04 -2.42 7.64
N HIS A 26 28.28 -1.98 7.44
CA HIS A 26 29.33 -2.77 6.79
C HIS A 26 30.55 -2.92 7.71
N GLY A 27 31.37 -3.95 7.46
CA GLY A 27 32.59 -4.21 8.22
C GLY A 27 32.30 -4.66 9.66
N PHE A 28 32.90 -3.97 10.63
CA PHE A 28 32.75 -4.31 12.06
C PHE A 28 31.53 -3.66 12.74
N LEU A 29 30.80 -2.81 12.03
CA LEU A 29 29.59 -2.18 12.54
C LEU A 29 28.41 -3.16 12.41
N LYS A 30 27.89 -3.63 13.54
CA LYS A 30 26.67 -4.44 13.57
C LYS A 30 25.44 -3.52 13.65
N PRO A 31 24.35 -3.82 12.93
CA PRO A 31 23.09 -3.10 13.11
C PRO A 31 22.59 -3.17 14.55
N ALA A 32 21.90 -2.13 15.01
CA ALA A 32 21.27 -2.15 16.33
C ALA A 32 20.19 -3.26 16.38
N PRO A 33 19.98 -3.94 17.52
CA PRO A 33 18.95 -4.97 17.65
C PRO A 33 17.55 -4.50 17.25
N ILE A 34 17.22 -3.23 17.53
CA ILE A 34 15.95 -2.62 17.13
C ILE A 34 15.81 -2.52 15.61
N ASP A 35 16.90 -2.28 14.88
CA ASP A 35 16.87 -2.20 13.41
C ASP A 35 16.67 -3.58 12.79
N LEU A 36 17.24 -4.63 13.39
CA LEU A 36 16.97 -6.01 12.99
C LEU A 36 15.51 -6.41 13.22
N PHE A 37 14.94 -6.01 14.37
CA PHE A 37 13.52 -6.25 14.65
C PHE A 37 12.62 -5.50 13.64
N LEU A 38 12.85 -4.20 13.44
CA LEU A 38 12.07 -3.40 12.49
C LEU A 38 12.23 -3.88 11.04
N HIS A 39 13.40 -4.39 10.67
CA HIS A 39 13.64 -5.05 9.38
C HIS A 39 12.72 -6.27 9.20
N GLN A 40 12.61 -7.12 10.22
CA GLN A 40 11.69 -8.26 10.20
C GLN A 40 10.23 -7.81 10.16
N VAL A 41 9.85 -6.79 10.94
CA VAL A 41 8.50 -6.22 10.91
C VAL A 41 8.15 -5.72 9.50
N HIS A 42 9.07 -5.02 8.84
CA HIS A 42 8.89 -4.54 7.46
C HIS A 42 8.62 -5.71 6.50
N ALA A 43 9.47 -6.74 6.54
CA ALA A 43 9.37 -7.91 5.66
C ALA A 43 8.05 -8.65 5.88
N TRP A 44 7.76 -9.07 7.12
CA TRP A 44 6.56 -9.86 7.44
C TRP A 44 5.26 -9.10 7.19
N SER A 45 5.20 -7.81 7.56
CA SER A 45 3.99 -7.02 7.28
C SER A 45 3.84 -6.70 5.78
N GLY A 46 4.93 -6.64 5.01
CA GLY A 46 4.88 -6.53 3.54
C GLY A 46 4.28 -7.78 2.88
N TRP A 47 4.66 -8.97 3.33
CA TRP A 47 4.05 -10.22 2.88
C TRP A 47 2.57 -10.33 3.29
N LEU A 48 2.22 -9.86 4.50
CA LEU A 48 0.83 -9.80 4.93
C LEU A 48 0.00 -8.83 4.07
N ILE A 49 0.56 -7.67 3.70
CA ILE A 49 -0.08 -6.74 2.77
C ILE A 49 -0.33 -7.42 1.42
N LEU A 50 0.65 -8.14 0.87
CA LEU A 50 0.48 -8.88 -0.39
C LEU A 50 -0.67 -9.88 -0.30
N LEU A 51 -0.69 -10.70 0.75
CA LEU A 51 -1.75 -11.68 1.00
C LEU A 51 -3.12 -10.99 1.08
N MET A 52 -3.23 -9.93 1.87
CA MET A 52 -4.47 -9.16 2.01
C MET A 52 -4.90 -8.49 0.70
N ALA A 53 -3.97 -7.98 -0.10
CA ALA A 53 -4.25 -7.36 -1.39
C ALA A 53 -4.79 -8.40 -2.39
N LEU A 54 -4.17 -9.58 -2.45
CA LEU A 54 -4.62 -10.68 -3.31
C LEU A 54 -6.00 -11.20 -2.88
N LEU A 55 -6.23 -11.37 -1.58
CA LEU A 55 -7.54 -11.78 -1.05
C LEU A 55 -8.62 -10.75 -1.37
N GLN A 56 -8.35 -9.45 -1.18
CA GLN A 56 -9.29 -8.39 -1.54
C GLN A 56 -9.58 -8.35 -3.03
N LEU A 57 -8.56 -8.53 -3.87
CA LEU A 57 -8.73 -8.61 -5.31
C LEU A 57 -9.60 -9.82 -5.69
N ALA A 58 -9.33 -11.00 -5.13
CA ALA A 58 -10.14 -12.20 -5.36
C ALA A 58 -11.61 -11.99 -4.95
N ILE A 59 -11.85 -11.43 -3.76
CA ILE A 59 -13.20 -11.08 -3.29
C ILE A 59 -13.88 -10.12 -4.26
N ARG A 60 -13.16 -9.10 -4.74
CA ARG A 60 -13.69 -8.11 -5.69
C ARG A 60 -14.01 -8.72 -7.06
N LEU A 61 -13.22 -9.68 -7.51
CA LEU A 61 -13.47 -10.39 -8.77
C LEU A 61 -14.69 -11.32 -8.64
N VAL A 62 -14.91 -11.93 -7.48
CA VAL A 62 -16.05 -12.83 -7.24
C VAL A 62 -17.35 -12.05 -6.97
N ARG A 63 -17.30 -11.00 -6.14
CA ARG A 63 -18.50 -10.23 -5.72
C ARG A 63 -18.84 -9.07 -6.65
N GLY A 64 -17.93 -8.72 -7.56
CA GLY A 64 -18.08 -7.57 -8.45
C GLY A 64 -17.79 -6.22 -7.76
N LYS A 65 -17.83 -5.14 -8.57
CA LYS A 65 -17.63 -3.76 -8.10
C LYS A 65 -18.97 -3.19 -7.60
N PRO A 66 -19.02 -2.55 -6.41
CA PRO A 66 -20.20 -1.81 -5.97
C PRO A 66 -20.60 -0.73 -6.98
N LEU A 67 -21.91 -0.50 -7.13
CA LEU A 67 -22.42 0.58 -7.97
C LEU A 67 -21.90 1.95 -7.48
N PRO A 68 -21.48 2.85 -8.40
CA PRO A 68 -21.13 4.22 -8.04
C PRO A 68 -22.30 4.91 -7.28
N PRO A 69 -22.02 5.84 -6.37
CA PRO A 69 -23.06 6.70 -5.80
C PRO A 69 -23.87 7.43 -6.89
N ASP A 70 -25.10 7.82 -6.57
CA ASP A 70 -25.93 8.58 -7.49
C ASP A 70 -25.28 9.93 -7.83
N GLY A 71 -25.34 10.32 -9.10
CA GLY A 71 -24.71 11.56 -9.58
C GLY A 71 -23.20 11.49 -9.82
N THR A 72 -22.58 10.30 -9.74
CA THR A 72 -21.15 10.14 -10.11
C THR A 72 -20.97 10.31 -11.63
N SER A 73 -20.08 11.20 -12.05
CA SER A 73 -19.80 11.40 -13.48
C SER A 73 -18.99 10.24 -14.08
N ARG A 74 -19.04 10.06 -15.40
CA ARG A 74 -18.23 9.02 -16.10
C ARG A 74 -16.74 9.21 -15.87
N LEU A 75 -16.27 10.46 -15.79
CA LEU A 75 -14.87 10.78 -15.54
C LEU A 75 -14.47 10.37 -14.11
N GLU A 76 -15.27 10.75 -13.12
CA GLU A 76 -15.06 10.36 -11.72
C GLU A 76 -15.01 8.84 -11.56
N ALA A 77 -15.94 8.12 -12.20
CA ALA A 77 -15.97 6.66 -12.15
C ALA A 77 -14.72 6.02 -12.79
N ARG A 78 -14.20 6.60 -13.89
CA ARG A 78 -12.97 6.16 -14.56
C ARG A 78 -11.74 6.45 -13.70
N VAL A 79 -11.62 7.66 -13.17
CA VAL A 79 -10.52 8.06 -12.28
C VAL A 79 -10.50 7.16 -11.05
N ALA A 80 -11.65 6.96 -10.39
CA ALA A 80 -11.75 6.04 -9.26
C ALA A 80 -11.32 4.63 -9.64
N SER A 81 -11.72 4.13 -10.82
CA SER A 81 -11.29 2.80 -11.29
C SER A 81 -9.78 2.74 -11.52
N ALA A 82 -9.20 3.74 -12.17
CA ALA A 82 -7.77 3.83 -12.43
C ALA A 82 -6.96 3.91 -11.13
N THR A 83 -7.39 4.71 -10.15
CA THR A 83 -6.78 4.79 -8.82
C THR A 83 -6.78 3.42 -8.13
N HIS A 84 -7.90 2.69 -8.15
CA HIS A 84 -7.94 1.35 -7.55
C HIS A 84 -7.01 0.36 -8.26
N ILE A 85 -6.97 0.37 -9.59
CA ILE A 85 -6.07 -0.49 -10.38
C ILE A 85 -4.61 -0.18 -10.02
N ALA A 86 -4.25 1.10 -9.99
CA ALA A 86 -2.90 1.54 -9.63
C ALA A 86 -2.53 1.15 -8.19
N LEU A 87 -3.43 1.32 -7.22
CA LEU A 87 -3.21 0.89 -5.83
C LEU A 87 -3.01 -0.62 -5.73
N TYR A 88 -3.84 -1.44 -6.38
CA TYR A 88 -3.65 -2.90 -6.40
C TYR A 88 -2.31 -3.29 -7.05
N GLY A 89 -1.98 -2.69 -8.20
CA GLY A 89 -0.73 -2.93 -8.88
C GLY A 89 0.48 -2.62 -8.00
N LEU A 90 0.47 -1.48 -7.32
CA LEU A 90 1.55 -1.07 -6.41
C LEU A 90 1.63 -1.95 -5.16
N LEU A 91 0.50 -2.28 -4.53
CA LEU A 91 0.45 -3.14 -3.35
C LEU A 91 0.94 -4.57 -3.62
N ILE A 92 0.87 -5.03 -4.88
CA ILE A 92 1.43 -6.32 -5.31
C ILE A 92 2.91 -6.16 -5.71
N ALA A 93 3.23 -5.13 -6.50
CA ALA A 93 4.59 -4.92 -7.01
C ALA A 93 5.61 -4.63 -5.90
N LEU A 94 5.21 -3.93 -4.84
CA LEU A 94 6.11 -3.54 -3.75
C LEU A 94 6.67 -4.73 -2.97
N PRO A 95 5.85 -5.65 -2.41
CA PRO A 95 6.37 -6.84 -1.74
C PRO A 95 7.22 -7.73 -2.66
N VAL A 96 6.86 -7.84 -3.94
CA VAL A 96 7.62 -8.61 -4.94
C VAL A 96 8.99 -7.98 -5.18
N THR A 97 9.04 -6.69 -5.49
CA THR A 97 10.30 -5.97 -5.72
C THR A 97 11.17 -5.92 -4.47
N GLY A 98 10.58 -5.81 -3.28
CA GLY A 98 11.31 -5.86 -2.00
C GLY A 98 11.93 -7.23 -1.74
N THR A 99 11.18 -8.30 -2.00
CA THR A 99 11.68 -9.68 -1.92
C THR A 99 12.82 -9.92 -2.90
N ILE A 100 12.68 -9.47 -4.16
CA ILE A 100 13.75 -9.56 -5.16
C ILE A 100 14.98 -8.76 -4.72
N ALA A 101 14.80 -7.55 -4.21
CA ALA A 101 15.89 -6.71 -3.73
C ALA A 101 16.69 -7.38 -2.59
N MET A 102 16.00 -8.09 -1.70
CA MET A 102 16.58 -8.74 -0.53
C MET A 102 17.29 -10.05 -0.85
N TYR A 103 16.64 -10.92 -1.62
CA TYR A 103 17.07 -12.31 -1.77
C TYR A 103 17.71 -12.63 -3.12
N LEU A 104 17.51 -11.80 -4.14
CA LEU A 104 18.01 -12.05 -5.49
C LEU A 104 19.04 -11.01 -5.94
N THR A 105 18.68 -9.72 -5.93
CA THR A 105 19.57 -8.66 -6.40
C THR A 105 19.22 -7.29 -5.85
N PHE A 106 20.16 -6.69 -5.11
CA PHE A 106 19.99 -5.37 -4.51
C PHE A 106 19.84 -4.24 -5.54
N ARG A 107 20.14 -4.49 -6.83
CA ARG A 107 19.93 -3.53 -7.93
C ARG A 107 18.47 -3.09 -8.08
N VAL A 108 17.52 -3.87 -7.57
CA VAL A 108 16.08 -3.55 -7.60
C VAL A 108 15.66 -2.64 -6.43
N ALA A 109 16.50 -2.45 -5.40
CA ALA A 109 16.18 -1.61 -4.25
C ALA A 109 15.79 -0.16 -4.61
N PRO A 110 16.45 0.53 -5.57
CA PRO A 110 16.00 1.85 -6.02
C PRO A 110 14.59 1.85 -6.60
N LEU A 111 14.25 0.85 -7.42
CA LEU A 111 12.91 0.70 -7.99
C LEU A 111 11.87 0.55 -6.88
N HIS A 112 12.11 -0.36 -5.92
CA HIS A 112 11.23 -0.53 -4.77
C HIS A 112 11.02 0.79 -4.02
N ARG A 113 12.10 1.56 -3.78
CA ARG A 113 12.03 2.88 -3.13
C ARG A 113 11.17 3.87 -3.90
N TYR A 114 11.34 3.99 -5.23
CA TYR A 114 10.52 4.89 -6.04
C TYR A 114 9.04 4.48 -6.06
N LEU A 115 8.75 3.18 -6.15
CA LEU A 115 7.40 2.66 -6.07
C LEU A 115 6.74 2.95 -4.71
N SER A 116 7.52 2.94 -3.61
CA SER A 116 6.99 3.24 -2.28
C SER A 116 6.57 4.70 -2.15
N TRP A 117 7.38 5.64 -2.67
CA TRP A 117 7.01 7.05 -2.73
C TRP A 117 5.78 7.29 -3.61
N LEU A 118 5.69 6.61 -4.75
CA LEU A 118 4.52 6.66 -5.62
C LEU A 118 3.26 6.13 -4.91
N LEU A 119 3.36 5.01 -4.18
CA LEU A 119 2.26 4.48 -3.38
C LEU A 119 1.83 5.50 -2.32
N LEU A 120 2.76 6.08 -1.56
CA LEU A 120 2.45 7.05 -0.52
C LEU A 120 1.72 8.28 -1.08
N ALA A 121 2.19 8.82 -2.20
CA ALA A 121 1.52 9.93 -2.88
C ALA A 121 0.10 9.54 -3.33
N LEU A 122 -0.07 8.35 -3.94
CA LEU A 122 -1.36 7.90 -4.42
C LEU A 122 -2.34 7.60 -3.26
N VAL A 123 -1.87 7.03 -2.16
CA VAL A 123 -2.65 6.80 -0.95
C VAL A 123 -3.10 8.13 -0.33
N LEU A 124 -2.21 9.12 -0.26
CA LEU A 124 -2.55 10.44 0.23
C LEU A 124 -3.65 11.09 -0.64
N ILE A 125 -3.48 11.06 -1.96
CA ILE A 125 -4.49 11.56 -2.91
C ILE A 125 -5.82 10.82 -2.72
N HIS A 126 -5.77 9.50 -2.55
CA HIS A 126 -6.97 8.67 -2.33
C HIS A 126 -7.70 9.05 -1.03
N ILE A 127 -6.97 9.26 0.07
CA ILE A 127 -7.54 9.68 1.36
C ILE A 127 -8.16 11.07 1.23
N VAL A 128 -7.44 12.02 0.63
CA VAL A 128 -7.95 13.38 0.39
C VAL A 128 -9.22 13.35 -0.46
N ALA A 129 -9.26 12.53 -1.52
CA ALA A 129 -10.45 12.36 -2.34
C ALA A 129 -11.62 11.78 -1.52
N ALA A 130 -11.38 10.72 -0.73
CA ALA A 130 -12.41 10.14 0.12
C ALA A 130 -12.98 11.14 1.15
N LEU A 131 -12.10 11.98 1.73
CA LEU A 131 -12.50 13.05 2.64
C LEU A 131 -13.26 14.17 1.91
N TRP A 132 -12.85 14.55 0.71
CA TRP A 132 -13.57 15.53 -0.12
C TRP A 132 -14.99 15.05 -0.44
N HIS A 133 -15.13 13.79 -0.85
CA HIS A 133 -16.42 13.14 -1.08
C HIS A 133 -17.29 13.16 0.18
N HIS A 134 -16.71 12.89 1.35
CA HIS A 134 -17.43 12.89 2.61
C HIS A 134 -17.83 14.29 3.11
N LEU A 135 -16.91 15.26 3.08
CA LEU A 135 -17.07 16.57 3.72
C LEU A 135 -17.79 17.58 2.80
N TYR A 136 -17.42 17.61 1.52
CA TYR A 136 -17.95 18.57 0.56
C TYR A 136 -19.12 17.99 -0.23
N ARG A 137 -18.92 16.81 -0.84
CA ARG A 137 -19.96 16.17 -1.66
C ARG A 137 -21.05 15.48 -0.84
N ARG A 138 -20.76 15.18 0.43
CA ARG A 138 -21.65 14.54 1.42
C ARG A 138 -22.30 13.25 0.90
N ASP A 139 -21.54 12.47 0.14
CA ASP A 139 -22.00 11.18 -0.37
C ASP A 139 -21.64 10.02 0.58
N ASP A 140 -22.17 8.84 0.26
CA ASP A 140 -22.01 7.63 1.07
C ASP A 140 -20.71 6.86 0.77
N VAL A 141 -19.76 7.41 0.00
CA VAL A 141 -18.54 6.67 -0.40
C VAL A 141 -17.79 6.16 0.83
N LEU A 142 -17.48 7.04 1.79
CA LEU A 142 -16.75 6.65 3.00
C LEU A 142 -17.57 5.70 3.89
N ARG A 143 -18.89 5.92 4.01
CA ARG A 143 -19.77 5.05 4.80
C ARG A 143 -19.82 3.63 4.24
N ARG A 144 -19.84 3.48 2.91
CA ARG A 144 -19.81 2.18 2.22
C ARG A 144 -18.49 1.43 2.48
N MET A 145 -17.37 2.15 2.65
CA MET A 145 -16.07 1.55 2.97
C MET A 145 -15.97 1.06 4.43
N ILE A 146 -16.72 1.66 5.36
CA ILE A 146 -16.73 1.24 6.78
C ILE A 146 -17.60 -0.01 6.97
N LYS A 147 -18.72 -0.09 6.25
CA LYS A 147 -19.70 -1.19 6.39
C LYS A 147 -19.37 -2.45 5.56
N GLY A 148 -18.40 -2.39 4.64
CA GLY A 148 -18.00 -3.48 3.73
C GLY A 148 -16.72 -4.20 4.13
#